data_AF-A0A1G8NWP1-F1
#
_entry.id   AF-A0A1G8NWP1-F1
#
_cell.length_a   1.000
_cell.length_b   1.000
_cell.length_c   1.000
_cell.angle_alpha   90.00
_cell.angle_beta   90.00
_cell.angle_gamma   90.00
#
_symmetry.space_group_name_H-M   'P 1'
#
loop_
_entity.id
_entity.type
_entity.pdbx_description
1 polymer ?
#
loop_
_entity_poly.entity_id
_entity_poly.type
_entity_poly.pdbx_seq_one_letter_code
_entity_poly.pdbx_strand_id
1 'polypeptide(L)'
;MAFYLDDTQRKTLVRLSASWTWRTEWPTWALIVTIYGSWFGVAYHARSLGLPLTTALLALLSTWYMSLQHELLHGHPTRSRFFNGLLGFAPLAVWFPYGIYRDLHLRHHDDVHLTRPEHDPESYFVSAEVWQRAGTATRILLRFRNTFVGRLLAGPAFAIAATASDAVRKVGRGDWRDVPLWLAHGASVGALAWWLQTVCAIPAWLFVLGVGYTALSLSSIRSFQEHRAAEAVEHRTVLNETGTFWRLLFLNNNYHAVHHDLPHVPWFALRNVYETSRQQYVERSGGFLVSGYSEWVRRYAFASVAHPVYGDLSGSVQSNPRASGIFAGKSWVKFMIVVRRGELREADLPATAERQTAGQAL
;
A
#
# COMPACT_ATOMS: atom_id res chain seq x y z
N MET A 1 -2.22 -15.41 -4.34
CA MET A 1 -2.31 -16.24 -5.56
C MET A 1 -2.57 -15.29 -6.72
N ALA A 2 -1.96 -15.47 -7.90
CA ALA A 2 -2.18 -14.52 -9.00
C ALA A 2 -3.59 -14.70 -9.59
N PHE A 3 -4.35 -13.61 -9.65
CA PHE A 3 -5.62 -13.48 -10.33
C PHE A 3 -5.42 -12.77 -11.67
N TYR A 4 -5.86 -13.40 -12.75
CA TYR A 4 -5.84 -12.81 -14.10
C TYR A 4 -7.27 -12.48 -14.48
N LEU A 5 -7.50 -11.30 -15.08
CA LEU A 5 -8.82 -10.89 -15.55
C LEU A 5 -9.35 -11.82 -16.65
N ASP A 6 -8.48 -12.22 -17.57
CA ASP A 6 -8.76 -13.15 -18.64
C ASP A 6 -7.47 -13.82 -19.17
N ASP A 7 -7.63 -14.78 -20.09
CA ASP A 7 -6.50 -15.48 -20.73
C ASP A 7 -5.63 -14.55 -21.59
N THR A 8 -6.20 -13.45 -22.11
CA THR A 8 -5.47 -12.48 -22.94
C THR A 8 -4.47 -11.72 -22.08
N GLN A 9 -4.88 -11.28 -20.89
CA GLN A 9 -4.01 -10.65 -19.91
C GLN A 9 -2.91 -11.61 -19.48
N ARG A 10 -3.26 -12.86 -19.16
CA ARG A 10 -2.26 -13.89 -18.79
C ARG A 10 -1.21 -14.08 -19.88
N LYS A 11 -1.61 -14.28 -21.13
CA LYS A 11 -0.68 -14.45 -22.27
C LYS A 11 0.19 -13.21 -22.49
N THR A 12 -0.39 -12.02 -22.32
CA THR A 12 0.33 -10.75 -22.44
C THR A 12 1.41 -10.63 -21.36
N LEU A 13 1.10 -10.97 -20.10
CA LEU A 13 2.06 -10.95 -19.00
C LEU A 13 3.19 -11.95 -19.22
N VAL A 14 2.90 -13.16 -19.71
CA VAL A 14 3.93 -14.13 -20.09
C VAL A 14 4.87 -13.53 -21.14
N ARG A 15 4.35 -12.90 -22.19
CA ARG A 15 5.16 -12.23 -23.21
C ARG A 15 5.99 -11.07 -22.65
N LEU A 16 5.41 -10.24 -21.78
CA LEU A 16 6.11 -9.13 -21.14
C LEU A 16 7.22 -9.62 -20.19
N SER A 17 6.97 -10.71 -19.47
CA SER A 17 7.95 -11.33 -18.57
C SER A 17 9.18 -11.89 -19.30
N ALA A 18 9.04 -12.19 -20.60
CA ALA A 18 10.16 -12.60 -21.45
C ALA A 18 11.00 -11.43 -21.97
N SER A 19 10.54 -10.18 -21.81
CA SER A 19 11.29 -8.99 -22.23
C SER A 19 12.59 -8.83 -21.44
N TRP A 20 13.60 -8.21 -22.07
CA TRP A 20 14.88 -7.96 -21.43
C TRP A 20 14.74 -7.15 -20.13
N THR A 21 13.91 -6.11 -20.12
CA THR A 21 13.66 -5.26 -18.95
C THR A 21 13.12 -6.05 -17.76
N TRP A 22 12.11 -6.90 -17.98
CA TRP A 22 11.54 -7.71 -16.91
C TRP A 22 12.49 -8.80 -16.46
N ARG A 23 13.15 -9.50 -17.39
CA ARG A 23 14.09 -10.59 -17.03
C ARG A 23 15.31 -10.12 -16.26
N THR A 24 15.80 -8.93 -16.56
CA THR A 24 17.00 -8.37 -15.90
C THR A 24 16.68 -7.55 -14.66
N GLU A 25 15.43 -7.11 -14.50
CA GLU A 25 15.03 -6.22 -13.41
C GLU A 25 15.91 -4.97 -13.31
N TRP A 26 16.52 -4.53 -14.42
CA TRP A 26 17.45 -3.40 -14.42
C TRP A 26 16.84 -2.11 -13.84
N PRO A 27 15.54 -1.80 -14.00
CA PRO A 27 14.97 -0.61 -13.36
C PRO A 27 14.98 -0.74 -11.83
N THR A 28 14.71 -1.93 -11.30
CA THR A 28 14.75 -2.23 -9.86
C THR A 28 16.18 -2.19 -9.33
N TRP A 29 17.16 -2.68 -10.09
CA TRP A 29 18.59 -2.53 -9.72
C TRP A 29 19.05 -1.07 -9.74
N ALA A 30 18.70 -0.31 -10.77
CA ALA A 30 19.00 1.11 -10.85
C ALA A 30 18.34 1.89 -9.69
N LEU A 31 17.11 1.52 -9.34
CA LEU A 31 16.39 2.05 -8.19
C LEU A 31 17.12 1.76 -6.86
N ILE A 32 17.56 0.52 -6.64
CA ILE A 32 18.35 0.13 -5.45
C ILE A 32 19.59 1.02 -5.35
N VAL A 33 20.40 1.09 -6.41
CA VAL A 33 21.62 1.91 -6.43
C VAL A 33 21.30 3.38 -6.17
N THR A 34 20.23 3.91 -6.77
CA THR A 34 19.82 5.30 -6.62
C THR A 34 19.40 5.61 -5.18
N ILE A 35 18.56 4.77 -4.56
CA ILE A 35 18.09 4.96 -3.18
C ILE A 35 19.27 4.88 -2.21
N TYR A 36 20.06 3.81 -2.28
CA TYR A 36 21.20 3.63 -1.39
C TYR A 36 22.25 4.74 -1.57
N GLY A 37 22.64 5.02 -2.82
CA GLY A 37 23.62 6.06 -3.14
C GLY A 37 23.15 7.45 -2.70
N SER A 38 21.89 7.78 -2.95
CA SER A 38 21.32 9.09 -2.58
C SER A 38 21.13 9.22 -1.08
N TRP A 39 20.69 8.17 -0.38
CA TRP A 39 20.47 8.20 1.06
C TRP A 39 21.78 8.40 1.81
N PHE A 40 22.80 7.59 1.51
CA PHE A 40 24.12 7.75 2.13
C PHE A 40 24.83 9.03 1.66
N GLY A 41 24.64 9.43 0.39
CA GLY A 41 25.16 10.68 -0.13
C GLY A 41 24.60 11.91 0.59
N VAL A 42 23.27 11.98 0.79
CA VAL A 42 22.62 13.06 1.55
C VAL A 42 23.08 13.06 3.00
N ALA A 43 23.13 11.90 3.65
CA ALA A 43 23.60 11.80 5.03
C ALA A 43 25.05 12.29 5.18
N TYR A 44 25.94 11.87 4.28
CA TYR A 44 27.35 12.28 4.31
C TYR A 44 27.54 13.80 4.11
N HIS A 45 26.71 14.42 3.26
CA HIS A 45 26.75 15.86 2.96
C HIS A 45 25.82 16.71 3.85
N ALA A 46 25.37 16.17 4.99
CA ALA A 46 24.43 16.85 5.88
C ALA A 46 24.91 18.24 6.36
N ARG A 47 26.22 18.40 6.59
CA ARG A 47 26.80 19.66 7.04
C ARG A 47 26.66 20.78 6.02
N SER A 48 26.81 20.47 4.73
CA SER A 48 26.63 21.46 3.65
C SER A 48 25.15 21.73 3.33
N LEU A 49 24.28 20.73 3.48
CA LEU A 49 22.86 20.86 3.20
C LEU A 49 22.08 21.53 4.35
N GLY A 50 22.59 21.45 5.57
CA GLY A 50 21.89 21.84 6.79
C GLY A 50 20.91 20.76 7.26
N LEU A 51 20.68 20.68 8.57
CA LEU A 51 19.85 19.63 9.18
C LEU A 51 18.40 19.60 8.70
N PRO A 52 17.68 20.72 8.49
CA PRO A 52 16.29 20.68 8.03
C PRO A 52 16.14 20.03 6.64
N LEU A 53 16.95 20.47 5.67
CA LEU A 53 16.92 19.94 4.31
C LEU A 53 17.38 18.47 4.28
N THR A 54 18.45 18.15 5.01
CA THR A 54 18.93 16.78 5.17
C THR A 54 17.82 15.86 5.71
N THR A 55 17.13 16.28 6.76
CA THR A 55 16.05 15.49 7.38
C THR A 55 14.91 15.27 6.40
N ALA A 56 14.49 16.31 5.67
CA ALA A 56 13.41 16.20 4.68
C ALA A 56 13.78 15.25 3.53
N LEU A 57 15.00 15.36 3.00
CA LEU A 57 15.50 14.49 1.93
C LEU A 57 15.65 13.04 2.40
N LEU A 58 16.21 12.82 3.59
CA LEU A 58 16.31 11.47 4.17
C LEU A 58 14.94 10.87 4.45
N ALA A 59 13.96 11.65 4.92
CA ALA A 59 12.60 11.15 5.13
C ALA A 59 11.94 10.75 3.80
N LEU A 60 12.11 11.54 2.74
CA LEU A 60 11.61 11.22 1.40
C LEU A 60 12.30 9.98 0.83
N LEU A 61 13.62 9.88 0.93
CA LEU A 61 14.39 8.72 0.48
C LEU A 61 14.05 7.45 1.28
N SER A 62 13.78 7.58 2.58
CA SER A 62 13.37 6.47 3.44
C SER A 62 11.94 6.02 3.12
N THR A 63 11.05 6.95 2.74
CA THR A 63 9.72 6.62 2.17
C THR A 63 9.87 5.84 0.88
N TRP A 64 10.76 6.28 -0.01
CA TRP A 64 11.02 5.58 -1.27
C TRP A 64 11.65 4.20 -1.03
N TYR A 65 12.53 4.10 -0.03
CA TYR A 65 13.10 2.84 0.44
C TYR A 65 12.02 1.88 0.97
N MET A 66 11.00 2.35 1.68
CA MET A 66 9.89 1.49 2.10
C MET A 66 9.11 0.93 0.90
N SER A 67 8.88 1.75 -0.14
CA SER A 67 8.30 1.26 -1.40
C SER A 67 9.19 0.21 -2.07
N LEU A 68 10.52 0.40 -2.04
CA LEU A 68 11.46 -0.62 -2.49
C LEU A 68 11.38 -1.88 -1.61
N GLN A 69 11.30 -1.77 -0.29
CA GLN A 69 11.15 -2.94 0.60
C GLN A 69 9.88 -3.73 0.26
N HIS A 70 8.78 -3.05 -0.08
CA HIS A 70 7.56 -3.67 -0.59
C HIS A 70 7.80 -4.43 -1.91
N GLU A 71 8.54 -3.86 -2.85
CA GLU A 71 8.91 -4.54 -4.09
C GLU A 71 9.80 -5.77 -3.83
N LEU A 72 10.74 -5.65 -2.89
CA LEU A 72 11.67 -6.73 -2.51
C LEU A 72 10.95 -7.95 -1.93
N LEU A 73 9.95 -7.71 -1.08
CA LEU A 73 9.19 -8.79 -0.43
C LEU A 73 8.30 -9.57 -1.40
N HIS A 74 7.98 -9.00 -2.56
CA HIS A 74 7.22 -9.64 -3.64
C HIS A 74 8.09 -10.40 -4.64
N GLY A 75 9.41 -10.47 -4.40
CA GLY A 75 10.31 -11.32 -5.18
C GLY A 75 11.06 -10.60 -6.31
N HIS A 76 11.15 -9.28 -6.26
CA HIS A 76 11.99 -8.48 -7.16
C HIS A 76 13.22 -7.95 -6.43
N PRO A 77 14.36 -7.69 -7.09
CA PRO A 77 14.66 -8.05 -8.48
C PRO A 77 15.04 -9.54 -8.64
N THR A 78 15.09 -10.33 -7.56
CA THR A 78 15.53 -11.73 -7.63
C THR A 78 14.50 -12.70 -7.08
N ARG A 79 14.47 -13.92 -7.62
CA ARG A 79 13.64 -15.01 -7.08
C ARG A 79 14.08 -15.47 -5.68
N SER A 80 15.27 -15.07 -5.22
CA SER A 80 15.81 -15.48 -3.93
C SER A 80 15.32 -14.54 -2.83
N ARG A 81 14.40 -15.05 -2.00
CA ARG A 81 13.90 -14.34 -0.81
C ARG A 81 15.03 -13.92 0.14
N PHE A 82 16.09 -14.74 0.24
CA PHE A 82 17.25 -14.41 1.07
C PHE A 82 18.01 -13.22 0.52
N PHE A 83 18.30 -13.22 -0.79
CA PHE A 83 19.05 -12.14 -1.42
C PHE A 83 18.27 -10.81 -1.40
N ASN A 84 16.97 -10.83 -1.71
CA ASN A 84 16.12 -9.65 -1.56
C ASN A 84 16.04 -9.20 -0.10
N GLY A 85 16.08 -10.14 0.85
CA GLY A 85 16.18 -9.86 2.27
C GLY A 85 17.43 -9.08 2.65
N LEU A 86 18.59 -9.41 2.08
CA LEU A 86 19.83 -8.64 2.29
C LEU A 86 19.71 -7.21 1.75
N LEU A 87 19.08 -7.04 0.59
CA LEU A 87 18.81 -5.72 -0.01
C LEU A 87 17.82 -4.88 0.80
N GLY A 88 16.89 -5.52 1.51
CA GLY A 88 15.85 -4.85 2.30
C GLY A 88 16.16 -4.71 3.78
N PHE A 89 17.26 -5.32 4.26
CA PHE A 89 17.62 -5.39 5.68
C PHE A 89 18.06 -4.06 6.28
N ALA A 90 18.64 -3.17 5.47
CA ALA A 90 19.19 -1.91 5.99
C ALA A 90 18.09 -1.09 6.69
N PRO A 91 18.35 -0.55 7.90
CA PRO A 91 17.33 0.09 8.72
C PRO A 91 17.09 1.56 8.33
N LEU A 92 17.09 1.86 7.02
CA LEU A 92 16.99 3.25 6.52
C LEU A 92 15.64 3.91 6.90
N ALA A 93 14.58 3.09 7.07
CA ALA A 93 13.26 3.52 7.52
C ALA A 93 12.97 3.25 9.02
N VAL A 94 13.99 2.86 9.79
CA VAL A 94 14.01 2.77 11.26
C VAL A 94 13.12 1.70 11.91
N TRP A 95 11.79 1.72 11.72
CA TRP A 95 10.88 1.18 12.74
C TRP A 95 10.57 -0.32 12.62
N PHE A 96 10.58 -0.89 11.41
CA PHE A 96 10.13 -2.27 11.19
C PHE A 96 11.24 -3.13 10.59
N PRO A 97 11.60 -4.26 11.23
CA PRO A 97 12.49 -5.24 10.62
C PRO A 97 11.90 -5.77 9.32
N TYR A 98 12.70 -5.85 8.26
CA TYR A 98 12.23 -6.28 6.94
C TYR A 98 11.50 -7.63 6.95
N GLY A 99 12.01 -8.62 7.70
CA GLY A 99 11.38 -9.94 7.80
C GLY A 99 9.98 -9.89 8.42
N ILE A 100 9.82 -9.07 9.47
CA ILE A 100 8.52 -8.87 10.14
C ILE A 100 7.56 -8.12 9.23
N TYR A 101 8.03 -7.06 8.57
CA TYR A 101 7.24 -6.33 7.58
C TYR A 101 6.77 -7.26 6.44
N ARG A 102 7.67 -8.07 5.87
CA ARG A 102 7.34 -9.08 4.87
C ARG A 102 6.24 -10.02 5.33
N ASP A 103 6.38 -10.60 6.52
CA ASP A 103 5.45 -11.63 6.97
C ASP A 103 4.08 -11.04 7.38
N LEU A 104 4.03 -9.78 7.82
CA LEU A 104 2.79 -9.04 8.00
C LEU A 104 2.13 -8.73 6.64
N HIS A 105 2.90 -8.18 5.71
CA HIS A 105 2.38 -7.76 4.41
C HIS A 105 1.92 -8.95 3.55
N LEU A 106 2.63 -10.08 3.58
CA LEU A 106 2.17 -11.29 2.86
C LEU A 106 0.87 -11.87 3.44
N ARG A 107 0.59 -11.65 4.73
CA ARG A 107 -0.73 -12.00 5.31
C ARG A 107 -1.81 -11.01 4.91
N HIS A 108 -1.45 -9.74 4.75
CA HIS A 108 -2.35 -8.71 4.25
C HIS A 108 -2.83 -9.00 2.80
N HIS A 109 -2.02 -9.67 1.99
CA HIS A 109 -2.39 -10.17 0.65
C HIS A 109 -3.44 -11.31 0.63
N ASP A 110 -4.00 -11.70 1.78
CA ASP A 110 -5.18 -12.56 1.84
C ASP A 110 -6.46 -11.75 1.64
N ASP A 111 -6.83 -11.53 0.38
CA ASP A 111 -7.93 -10.66 -0.04
C ASP A 111 -9.28 -10.99 0.64
N VAL A 112 -9.53 -12.27 0.94
CA VAL A 112 -10.77 -12.71 1.59
C VAL A 112 -10.93 -12.05 2.97
N HIS A 113 -9.81 -11.83 3.64
CA HIS A 113 -9.73 -11.28 5.00
C HIS A 113 -9.31 -9.81 5.07
N LEU A 114 -9.05 -9.19 3.92
CA LEU A 114 -8.73 -7.76 3.80
C LEU A 114 -9.71 -6.89 4.59
N THR A 115 -9.20 -5.86 5.28
CA THR A 115 -9.91 -4.93 6.18
C THR A 115 -10.45 -5.52 7.49
N ARG A 116 -10.39 -6.84 7.70
CA ARG A 116 -10.84 -7.46 8.96
C ARG A 116 -9.77 -7.30 10.05
N PRO A 117 -10.04 -6.58 11.15
CA PRO A 117 -9.01 -6.20 12.13
C PRO A 117 -8.33 -7.38 12.84
N GLU A 118 -8.99 -8.54 12.91
CA GLU A 118 -8.44 -9.74 13.55
C GLU A 118 -7.51 -10.55 12.62
N HIS A 119 -7.56 -10.32 11.30
CA HIS A 119 -6.85 -11.12 10.30
C HIS A 119 -5.87 -10.29 9.47
N ASP A 120 -6.29 -9.10 9.06
CA ASP A 120 -5.51 -8.16 8.28
C ASP A 120 -4.66 -7.27 9.20
N PRO A 121 -3.33 -7.46 9.24
CA PRO A 121 -2.44 -6.69 10.12
C PRO A 121 -2.30 -5.22 9.71
N GLU A 122 -2.70 -4.85 8.49
CA GLU A 122 -2.65 -3.47 7.99
C GLU A 122 -4.03 -2.79 8.06
N SER A 123 -5.05 -3.49 8.57
CA SER A 123 -6.38 -2.91 8.75
C SER A 123 -6.35 -1.74 9.71
N TYR A 124 -6.96 -0.64 9.29
CA TYR A 124 -7.20 0.52 10.13
C TYR A 124 -8.56 0.48 10.84
N PHE A 125 -9.30 -0.61 10.71
CA PHE A 125 -10.50 -0.84 11.50
C PHE A 125 -10.15 -1.44 12.86
N VAL A 126 -11.10 -1.42 13.77
CA VAL A 126 -11.07 -2.17 15.03
C VAL A 126 -12.32 -3.04 15.12
N SER A 127 -12.23 -4.15 15.87
CA SER A 127 -13.38 -5.00 16.13
C SER A 127 -14.37 -4.30 17.06
N ALA A 128 -15.63 -4.76 17.05
CA ALA A 128 -16.68 -4.21 17.90
C ALA A 128 -16.30 -4.34 19.38
N GLU A 129 -15.69 -5.45 19.78
CA GLU A 129 -15.24 -5.72 21.14
C GLU A 129 -14.13 -4.75 21.59
N VAL A 130 -13.21 -4.40 20.69
CA VAL A 130 -12.17 -3.39 20.98
C VAL A 130 -12.80 -2.01 21.13
N TRP A 131 -13.76 -1.66 20.26
CA TRP A 131 -14.45 -0.37 20.34
C TRP A 131 -15.30 -0.23 21.62
N GLN A 132 -16.02 -1.28 22.01
CA GLN A 132 -16.84 -1.27 23.23
C GLN A 132 -15.99 -1.11 24.48
N ARG A 133 -14.81 -1.75 24.54
CA ARG A 133 -13.85 -1.61 25.64
C ARG A 133 -13.05 -0.30 25.60
N ALA A 134 -12.98 0.37 24.45
CA ALA A 134 -12.25 1.62 24.31
C ALA A 134 -12.94 2.77 25.08
N GLY A 135 -12.19 3.43 25.96
CA GLY A 135 -12.63 4.67 26.61
C GLY A 135 -12.77 5.84 25.63
N THR A 136 -13.38 6.94 26.09
CA THR A 136 -13.69 8.12 25.26
C THR A 136 -12.47 8.68 24.53
N ALA A 137 -11.32 8.81 25.21
CA ALA A 137 -10.09 9.32 24.61
C ALA A 137 -9.60 8.43 23.46
N THR A 138 -9.58 7.11 23.64
CA THR A 138 -9.21 6.15 22.59
C THR A 138 -10.17 6.19 21.41
N ARG A 139 -11.48 6.31 21.66
CA ARG A 139 -12.48 6.46 20.59
C ARG A 139 -12.28 7.74 19.78
N ILE A 140 -11.97 8.86 20.44
CA ILE A 140 -11.63 10.12 19.76
C ILE A 140 -10.38 9.95 18.92
N LEU A 141 -9.33 9.33 19.46
CA LEU A 141 -8.07 9.11 18.75
C LEU A 141 -8.23 8.19 17.54
N LEU A 142 -9.03 7.12 17.65
CA LEU A 142 -9.36 6.22 16.54
C LEU A 142 -10.13 6.94 15.43
N ARG A 143 -11.09 7.80 15.78
CA ARG A 143 -11.81 8.64 14.81
C ARG A 143 -10.87 9.64 14.14
N PHE A 144 -10.00 10.29 14.91
CA PHE A 144 -9.01 11.21 14.38
C PHE A 144 -8.06 10.52 13.39
N ARG A 145 -7.53 9.34 13.74
CA ARG A 145 -6.67 8.51 12.87
C ARG A 145 -7.33 8.17 11.52
N ASN A 146 -8.65 8.09 11.48
CA ASN A 146 -9.42 7.81 10.26
C ASN A 146 -9.69 9.06 9.40
N THR A 147 -9.17 10.23 9.78
CA THR A 147 -9.02 11.38 8.88
C THR A 147 -7.67 11.30 8.16
N PHE A 148 -7.51 11.99 7.04
CA PHE A 148 -6.23 12.05 6.31
C PHE A 148 -5.13 12.67 7.17
N VAL A 149 -5.39 13.83 7.79
CA VAL A 149 -4.39 14.49 8.66
C VAL A 149 -4.07 13.62 9.87
N GLY A 150 -5.08 13.04 10.51
CA GLY A 150 -4.84 12.16 11.65
C GLY A 150 -4.16 10.85 11.27
N ARG A 151 -4.32 10.35 10.03
CA ARG A 151 -3.54 9.22 9.54
C ARG A 151 -2.06 9.56 9.45
N LEU A 152 -1.70 10.74 8.92
CA LEU A 152 -0.31 11.16 8.82
C LEU A 152 0.32 11.40 10.20
N LEU A 153 -0.44 11.99 11.13
CA LEU A 153 0.07 12.38 12.45
C LEU A 153 0.04 11.25 13.47
N ALA A 154 -1.03 10.46 13.53
CA ALA A 154 -1.20 9.41 14.54
C ALA A 154 -0.97 8.00 13.98
N GLY A 155 -1.19 7.77 12.69
CA GLY A 155 -1.05 6.46 12.04
C GLY A 155 0.28 5.76 12.33
N PRO A 156 1.44 6.43 12.17
CA PRO A 156 2.73 5.82 12.49
C PRO A 156 2.85 5.37 13.95
N ALA A 157 2.43 6.20 14.90
CA ALA A 157 2.43 5.82 16.32
C ALA A 157 1.57 4.57 16.59
N PHE A 158 0.39 4.47 15.94
CA PHE A 158 -0.43 3.26 16.02
C PHE A 158 0.27 2.03 15.43
N ALA A 159 0.89 2.15 14.26
CA ALA A 159 1.59 1.04 13.62
C ALA A 159 2.79 0.54 14.45
N ILE A 160 3.58 1.48 14.98
CA ILE A 160 4.70 1.18 15.89
C ILE A 160 4.19 0.49 17.15
N ALA A 161 3.18 1.06 17.81
CA ALA A 161 2.64 0.51 19.05
C ALA A 161 2.00 -0.87 18.85
N ALA A 162 1.24 -1.08 17.77
CA ALA A 162 0.62 -2.36 17.45
C ALA A 162 1.66 -3.45 17.21
N THR A 163 2.69 -3.14 16.40
CA THR A 163 3.77 -4.09 16.07
C THR A 163 4.61 -4.42 17.31
N ALA A 164 4.95 -3.42 18.13
CA ALA A 164 5.69 -3.62 19.37
C ALA A 164 4.88 -4.46 20.38
N SER A 165 3.58 -4.16 20.52
CA SER A 165 2.69 -4.91 21.41
C SER A 165 2.53 -6.37 20.97
N ASP A 166 2.43 -6.62 19.66
CA ASP A 166 2.38 -7.98 19.12
C ASP A 166 3.70 -8.74 19.40
N ALA A 167 4.85 -8.10 19.18
CA ALA A 167 6.15 -8.68 19.46
C ALA A 167 6.31 -9.09 20.94
N VAL A 168 5.95 -8.20 21.88
CA VAL A 168 6.00 -8.49 23.32
C VAL A 168 5.04 -9.62 23.69
N ARG A 169 3.82 -9.61 23.13
CA ARG A 169 2.80 -10.64 23.39
C ARG A 169 3.22 -12.02 22.88
N LYS A 170 3.87 -12.11 21.72
CA LYS A 170 4.44 -13.36 21.19
C LYS A 170 5.47 -13.95 22.14
N VAL A 171 6.42 -13.13 22.57
CA VAL A 171 7.46 -13.54 23.53
C VAL A 171 6.83 -13.99 24.86
N GLY A 172 5.86 -13.26 25.39
CA GLY A 172 5.14 -13.63 26.61
C GLY A 172 4.35 -14.93 26.51
N ARG A 173 3.99 -15.37 25.29
CA ARG A 173 3.36 -16.67 25.01
C ARG A 173 4.38 -17.78 24.71
N GLY A 174 5.68 -17.51 24.83
CA GLY A 174 6.76 -18.46 24.54
C GLY A 174 7.13 -18.58 23.07
N ASP A 175 6.67 -17.68 22.19
CA ASP A 175 7.07 -17.62 20.79
C ASP A 175 8.26 -16.68 20.58
N TRP A 176 9.45 -17.27 20.46
CA TRP A 176 10.72 -16.55 20.35
C TRP A 176 11.23 -16.42 18.90
N ARG A 177 10.44 -16.86 17.91
CA ARG A 177 10.88 -16.95 16.50
C ARG A 177 11.32 -15.61 15.91
N ASP A 178 10.65 -14.52 16.29
CA ASP A 178 10.89 -13.17 15.78
C ASP A 178 12.04 -12.44 16.49
N VAL A 179 12.50 -12.94 17.65
CA VAL A 179 13.48 -12.23 18.49
C VAL A 179 14.82 -11.99 17.80
N PRO A 180 15.43 -12.96 17.08
CA PRO A 180 16.67 -12.70 16.35
C PRO A 180 16.54 -11.58 15.30
N LEU A 181 15.38 -11.45 14.66
CA LEU A 181 15.12 -10.38 13.68
C LEU A 181 15.07 -9.02 14.36
N TRP A 182 14.41 -8.93 15.53
CA TRP A 182 14.37 -7.70 16.33
C TRP A 182 15.75 -7.29 16.86
N LEU A 183 16.54 -8.25 17.35
CA LEU A 183 17.89 -7.99 17.84
C LEU A 183 18.82 -7.52 16.71
N ALA A 184 18.81 -8.21 15.57
CA ALA A 184 19.60 -7.82 14.41
C ALA A 184 19.21 -6.43 13.88
N HIS A 185 17.90 -6.15 13.83
CA HIS A 185 17.41 -4.83 13.43
C HIS A 185 17.80 -3.74 14.42
N GLY A 186 17.63 -3.97 15.71
CA GLY A 186 18.02 -3.03 16.77
C GLY A 186 19.52 -2.73 16.76
N ALA A 187 20.36 -3.75 16.59
CA ALA A 187 21.80 -3.59 16.44
C ALA A 187 22.15 -2.75 15.18
N SER A 188 21.51 -3.03 14.05
CA SER A 188 21.70 -2.26 12.81
C SER A 188 21.25 -0.80 12.94
N VAL A 189 20.09 -0.55 13.59
CA VAL A 189 19.61 0.81 13.88
C VAL A 189 20.61 1.54 14.76
N GLY A 190 21.13 0.89 15.81
CA GLY A 190 22.13 1.45 16.71
C GLY A 190 23.44 1.79 15.99
N ALA A 191 23.95 0.88 15.15
CA ALA A 191 25.15 1.10 14.36
C ALA A 191 24.98 2.25 13.36
N LEU A 192 23.85 2.30 12.64
CA LEU A 192 23.57 3.36 11.69
C LEU A 192 23.39 4.72 12.39
N ALA A 193 22.66 4.77 13.51
CA ALA A 193 22.49 5.98 14.30
C ALA A 193 23.81 6.50 14.87
N TRP A 194 24.69 5.60 15.32
CA TRP A 194 26.03 5.95 15.78
C TRP A 194 26.88 6.56 14.64
N TRP A 195 26.88 5.96 13.45
CA TRP A 195 27.57 6.51 12.28
C TRP A 195 27.02 7.88 11.88
N LEU A 196 25.69 8.02 11.80
CA LEU A 196 25.03 9.30 11.49
C LEU A 196 25.43 10.40 12.49
N GLN A 197 25.48 10.07 13.77
CA GLN A 197 25.80 11.02 14.81
C GLN A 197 27.28 11.42 14.81
N THR A 198 28.19 10.46 14.66
CA THR A 198 29.63 10.70 14.78
C THR A 198 30.27 11.23 13.49
N VAL A 199 29.85 10.72 12.33
CA VAL A 199 30.42 11.08 11.02
C VAL A 199 29.62 12.20 10.37
N CYS A 200 28.30 12.03 10.27
CA CYS A 200 27.42 12.94 9.53
C CYS A 200 26.94 14.15 10.35
N ALA A 201 27.18 14.16 11.67
CA ALA A 201 26.62 15.16 12.60
C ALA A 201 25.08 15.26 12.58
N ILE A 202 24.40 14.15 12.26
CA ILE A 202 22.95 14.02 12.34
C ILE A 202 22.61 13.38 13.70
N PRO A 203 21.93 14.09 14.62
CA PRO A 203 21.58 13.52 15.92
C PRO A 203 20.75 12.24 15.79
N ALA A 204 21.06 11.21 16.60
CA ALA A 204 20.34 9.92 16.54
C ALA A 204 18.82 10.07 16.72
N TRP A 205 18.37 10.96 17.60
CA TRP A 205 16.94 11.21 17.80
C TRP A 205 16.27 11.81 16.56
N LEU A 206 16.98 12.63 15.79
CA LEU A 206 16.48 13.24 14.56
C LEU A 206 16.36 12.18 13.45
N PHE A 207 17.26 11.21 13.42
CA PHE A 207 17.12 10.05 12.56
C PHE A 207 15.91 9.19 12.94
N VAL A 208 15.78 8.79 14.21
CA VAL A 208 14.70 7.90 14.65
C VAL A 208 13.33 8.56 14.57
N LEU A 209 13.17 9.75 15.16
CA LEU A 209 11.90 10.46 15.23
C LEU A 209 11.68 11.37 14.03
N GLY A 210 12.67 12.14 13.59
CA GLY A 210 12.52 13.04 12.45
C GLY A 210 12.38 12.28 11.14
N VAL A 211 13.40 11.52 10.76
CA VAL A 211 13.43 10.77 9.48
C VAL A 211 12.46 9.58 9.55
N GLY A 212 12.60 8.70 10.55
CA GLY A 212 11.83 7.47 10.65
C GLY A 212 10.31 7.70 10.75
N TYR A 213 9.87 8.59 11.64
CA TYR A 213 8.44 8.88 11.78
C TYR A 213 7.87 9.54 10.53
N THR A 214 8.57 10.55 9.98
CA THR A 214 8.11 11.25 8.77
C THR A 214 8.04 10.32 7.57
N ALA A 215 8.96 9.35 7.45
CA ALA A 215 8.90 8.35 6.38
C ALA A 215 7.65 7.46 6.49
N LEU A 216 7.28 7.04 7.70
CA LEU A 216 6.02 6.33 7.95
C LEU A 216 4.81 7.21 7.65
N SER A 217 4.83 8.49 8.04
CA SER A 217 3.76 9.45 7.74
C SER A 217 3.57 9.59 6.23
N LEU A 218 4.64 9.83 5.47
CA LEU A 218 4.59 9.95 4.02
C LEU A 218 4.13 8.65 3.35
N SER A 219 4.60 7.49 3.82
CA SER A 219 4.13 6.18 3.34
C SER A 219 2.64 5.98 3.62
N SER A 220 2.12 6.56 4.71
CA SER A 220 0.70 6.51 5.05
C SER A 220 -0.20 7.29 4.09
N ILE A 221 0.36 8.16 3.22
CA ILE A 221 -0.39 8.77 2.11
C ILE A 221 -0.84 7.68 1.15
N ARG A 222 0.05 6.73 0.81
CA ARG A 222 -0.25 5.61 -0.10
C ARG A 222 -1.31 4.70 0.49
N SER A 223 -1.12 4.30 1.75
CA SER A 223 -2.01 3.37 2.44
C SER A 223 -3.28 4.01 2.99
N PHE A 224 -3.42 5.34 2.89
CA PHE A 224 -4.66 5.99 3.26
C PHE A 224 -5.80 5.50 2.35
N GLN A 225 -6.79 4.81 2.90
CA GLN A 225 -7.91 4.30 2.11
C GLN A 225 -7.48 3.44 0.90
N GLU A 226 -6.34 2.75 0.98
CA GLU A 226 -5.98 1.76 -0.06
C GLU A 226 -6.95 0.57 -0.07
N HIS A 227 -7.59 0.34 1.08
CA HIS A 227 -8.75 -0.52 1.22
C HIS A 227 -9.96 0.15 1.86
N ARG A 228 -11.15 -0.33 1.47
CA ARG A 228 -12.44 0.01 2.05
C ARG A 228 -13.19 -1.25 2.49
N ALA A 229 -14.07 -1.10 3.46
CA ALA A 229 -15.05 -2.14 3.74
C ALA A 229 -16.02 -2.25 2.56
N ALA A 230 -16.15 -3.44 1.99
CA ALA A 230 -17.10 -3.78 0.94
C ALA A 230 -17.48 -5.26 1.05
N GLU A 231 -18.69 -5.61 0.62
CA GLU A 231 -19.18 -7.00 0.64
C GLU A 231 -18.34 -7.87 -0.30
N ALA A 232 -18.32 -7.53 -1.58
CA ALA A 232 -17.47 -8.15 -2.59
C ALA A 232 -15.98 -7.87 -2.30
N VAL A 233 -15.16 -8.91 -2.36
CA VAL A 233 -13.72 -8.84 -2.07
C VAL A 233 -13.01 -7.94 -3.06
N GLU A 234 -13.41 -8.05 -4.32
CA GLU A 234 -12.89 -7.30 -5.46
C GLU A 234 -13.10 -5.78 -5.29
N HIS A 235 -14.15 -5.38 -4.57
CA HIS A 235 -14.49 -3.98 -4.34
C HIS A 235 -13.67 -3.34 -3.23
N ARG A 236 -12.84 -4.09 -2.51
CA ARG A 236 -12.15 -3.61 -1.31
C ARG A 236 -10.88 -2.85 -1.61
N THR A 237 -10.26 -3.04 -2.77
CA THR A 237 -8.93 -2.48 -3.07
C THR A 237 -9.01 -1.37 -4.11
N VAL A 238 -8.27 -0.28 -3.87
CA VAL A 238 -8.36 0.94 -4.69
C VAL A 238 -7.56 0.86 -5.98
N LEU A 239 -8.02 1.61 -6.98
CA LEU A 239 -7.25 2.08 -8.13
C LEU A 239 -7.04 3.59 -7.99
N ASN A 240 -5.79 4.04 -7.92
CA ASN A 240 -5.49 5.46 -7.75
C ASN A 240 -4.66 6.02 -8.92
N GLU A 241 -5.30 6.85 -9.75
CA GLU A 241 -4.71 7.51 -10.92
C GLU A 241 -3.95 8.77 -10.52
N THR A 242 -2.73 8.55 -10.04
CA THR A 242 -1.86 9.60 -9.50
C THR A 242 -0.87 10.15 -10.53
N GLY A 243 -0.37 11.37 -10.28
CA GLY A 243 0.70 11.99 -11.07
C GLY A 243 2.06 11.27 -10.94
N THR A 244 2.99 11.57 -11.86
CA THR A 244 4.29 10.89 -11.99
C THR A 244 5.13 10.87 -10.72
N PHE A 245 5.13 11.96 -9.94
CA PHE A 245 5.85 12.02 -8.67
C PHE A 245 5.45 10.88 -7.72
N TRP A 246 4.14 10.73 -7.48
CA TRP A 246 3.60 9.69 -6.61
C TRP A 246 3.80 8.29 -7.17
N ARG A 247 3.72 8.15 -8.50
CA ARG A 247 3.99 6.89 -9.18
C ARG A 247 5.44 6.44 -9.04
N LEU A 248 6.39 7.36 -8.98
CA LEU A 248 7.80 7.03 -8.71
C LEU A 248 8.03 6.77 -7.23
N LEU A 249 7.50 7.62 -6.34
CA LEU A 249 7.69 7.49 -4.90
C LEU A 249 7.12 6.17 -4.35
N PHE A 250 5.96 5.75 -4.86
CA PHE A 250 5.27 4.52 -4.45
C PHE A 250 5.40 3.39 -5.47
N LEU A 251 6.32 3.52 -6.43
CA LEU A 251 6.64 2.46 -7.40
C LEU A 251 5.38 1.88 -8.07
N ASN A 252 4.52 2.75 -8.60
CA ASN A 252 3.21 2.43 -9.20
C ASN A 252 2.26 1.58 -8.34
N ASN A 253 2.55 1.32 -7.06
CA ASN A 253 1.68 0.57 -6.15
C ASN A 253 0.35 1.31 -5.83
N ASN A 254 0.19 2.51 -6.39
CA ASN A 254 -1.07 3.27 -6.42
C ASN A 254 -2.16 2.52 -7.23
N TYR A 255 -1.77 1.65 -8.16
CA TYR A 255 -2.65 0.69 -8.82
C TYR A 255 -2.83 -0.55 -7.94
N HIS A 256 -3.23 -0.34 -6.69
CA HIS A 256 -3.14 -1.36 -5.65
C HIS A 256 -4.01 -2.58 -5.92
N ALA A 257 -5.17 -2.41 -6.58
CA ALA A 257 -6.00 -3.54 -7.00
C ALA A 257 -5.29 -4.44 -8.02
N VAL A 258 -4.52 -3.86 -8.95
CA VAL A 258 -3.69 -4.62 -9.91
C VAL A 258 -2.58 -5.36 -9.17
N HIS A 259 -1.99 -4.72 -8.16
CA HIS A 259 -0.96 -5.32 -7.32
C HIS A 259 -1.48 -6.53 -6.51
N HIS A 260 -2.67 -6.43 -5.90
CA HIS A 260 -3.29 -7.55 -5.19
C HIS A 260 -3.63 -8.72 -6.12
N ASP A 261 -4.19 -8.42 -7.30
CA ASP A 261 -4.47 -9.46 -8.31
C ASP A 261 -3.16 -10.07 -8.84
N LEU A 262 -2.10 -9.28 -9.04
CA LEU A 262 -0.86 -9.69 -9.71
C LEU A 262 0.41 -9.28 -8.93
N PRO A 263 0.67 -9.83 -7.73
CA PRO A 263 1.73 -9.33 -6.84
C PRO A 263 3.15 -9.58 -7.35
N HIS A 264 3.31 -10.42 -8.38
CA HIS A 264 4.59 -10.77 -9.01
C HIS A 264 4.92 -9.89 -10.22
N VAL A 265 4.07 -8.90 -10.54
CA VAL A 265 4.31 -7.94 -11.61
C VAL A 265 5.19 -6.83 -11.04
N PRO A 266 6.37 -6.58 -11.64
CA PRO A 266 7.29 -5.60 -11.12
C PRO A 266 6.71 -4.21 -11.26
N TRP A 267 7.10 -3.34 -10.35
CA TRP A 267 6.57 -1.99 -10.24
C TRP A 267 6.57 -1.18 -11.54
N PHE A 268 7.57 -1.35 -12.40
CA PHE A 268 7.68 -0.61 -13.66
C PHE A 268 6.68 -1.09 -14.73
N ALA A 269 6.09 -2.28 -14.57
CA ALA A 269 5.10 -2.84 -15.49
C ALA A 269 3.65 -2.59 -15.04
N LEU A 270 3.40 -2.41 -13.74
CA LEU A 270 2.06 -2.26 -13.16
C LEU A 270 1.15 -1.29 -13.90
N ARG A 271 1.65 -0.09 -14.24
CA ARG A 271 0.84 0.88 -14.98
C ARG A 271 0.40 0.34 -16.34
N ASN A 272 1.30 -0.27 -17.10
CA ASN A 272 0.95 -0.73 -18.45
C ASN A 272 -0.14 -1.82 -18.38
N VAL A 273 -0.04 -2.71 -17.40
CA VAL A 273 -1.05 -3.73 -17.12
C VAL A 273 -2.39 -3.08 -16.78
N TYR A 274 -2.40 -2.07 -15.91
CA TYR A 274 -3.59 -1.30 -15.59
C TYR A 274 -4.20 -0.63 -16.83
N GLU A 275 -3.43 0.14 -17.59
CA GLU A 275 -3.93 0.93 -18.71
C GLU A 275 -4.51 0.04 -19.83
N THR A 276 -3.90 -1.13 -20.06
CA THR A 276 -4.37 -2.11 -21.07
C THR A 276 -5.75 -2.68 -20.72
N SER A 277 -6.01 -2.92 -19.42
CA SER A 277 -7.25 -3.52 -18.93
C SER A 277 -8.03 -2.59 -18.00
N ARG A 278 -7.91 -1.26 -18.21
CA ARG A 278 -8.38 -0.23 -17.28
C ARG A 278 -9.87 -0.40 -16.95
N GLN A 279 -10.68 -0.55 -17.98
CA GLN A 279 -12.13 -0.67 -17.83
C GLN A 279 -12.50 -1.90 -16.99
N GLN A 280 -11.90 -3.06 -17.28
CA GLN A 280 -12.15 -4.31 -16.55
C GLN A 280 -11.76 -4.18 -15.07
N TYR A 281 -10.63 -3.54 -14.75
CA TYR A 281 -10.23 -3.27 -13.36
C TYR A 281 -11.17 -2.30 -12.64
N VAL A 282 -11.64 -1.25 -13.31
CA VAL A 282 -12.62 -0.31 -12.74
C VAL A 282 -13.96 -1.02 -12.47
N GLU A 283 -14.42 -1.87 -13.37
CA GLU A 283 -15.64 -2.67 -13.19
C GLU A 283 -15.48 -3.67 -12.04
N ARG A 284 -14.38 -4.43 -12.03
CA ARG A 284 -14.03 -5.39 -10.97
C ARG A 284 -13.93 -4.74 -9.60
N SER A 285 -13.37 -3.53 -9.49
CA SER A 285 -13.25 -2.81 -8.22
C SER A 285 -14.56 -2.21 -7.70
N GLY A 286 -15.69 -2.43 -8.39
CA GLY A 286 -16.96 -1.77 -8.05
C GLY A 286 -16.83 -0.25 -8.14
N GLY A 287 -16.05 0.22 -9.11
CA GLY A 287 -15.73 1.62 -9.32
C GLY A 287 -14.89 2.25 -8.21
N PHE A 288 -14.08 1.50 -7.45
CA PHE A 288 -13.17 2.07 -6.42
C PHE A 288 -11.96 2.76 -7.05
N LEU A 289 -12.24 3.84 -7.78
CA LEU A 289 -11.28 4.65 -8.52
C LEU A 289 -11.13 6.02 -7.88
N VAL A 290 -9.89 6.49 -7.77
CA VAL A 290 -9.54 7.81 -7.20
C VAL A 290 -8.63 8.55 -8.16
N SER A 291 -8.86 9.85 -8.36
CA SER A 291 -8.07 10.72 -9.24
C SER A 291 -6.91 11.40 -8.49
N GLY A 292 -6.06 10.59 -7.86
CA GLY A 292 -4.90 11.06 -7.12
C GLY A 292 -5.14 11.37 -5.65
N TYR A 293 -4.06 11.45 -4.88
CA TYR A 293 -4.10 11.69 -3.43
C TYR A 293 -4.72 13.03 -3.02
N SER A 294 -4.75 14.03 -3.91
CA SER A 294 -5.38 15.33 -3.64
C SER A 294 -6.90 15.22 -3.47
N GLU A 295 -7.53 14.21 -4.06
CA GLU A 295 -8.95 13.91 -3.87
C GLU A 295 -9.22 13.49 -2.42
N TRP A 296 -8.37 12.62 -1.85
CA TRP A 296 -8.46 12.22 -0.45
C TRP A 296 -8.18 13.36 0.51
N VAL A 297 -7.17 14.19 0.24
CA VAL A 297 -6.92 15.39 1.03
C VAL A 297 -8.17 16.27 1.06
N ARG A 298 -8.76 16.55 -0.11
CA ARG A 298 -9.96 17.41 -0.21
C ARG A 298 -11.16 16.85 0.54
N ARG A 299 -11.40 15.54 0.43
CA ARG A 299 -12.57 14.90 1.03
C ARG A 299 -12.39 14.59 2.52
N TYR A 300 -11.18 14.21 2.92
CA TYR A 300 -10.92 13.55 4.20
C TYR A 300 -9.82 14.22 5.03
N ALA A 301 -9.34 15.42 4.68
CA ALA A 301 -8.38 16.17 5.51
C ALA A 301 -8.76 16.12 7.00
N PHE A 302 -10.03 16.44 7.30
CA PHE A 302 -10.58 16.45 8.66
C PHE A 302 -11.89 15.64 8.80
N ALA A 303 -12.41 15.08 7.70
CA ALA A 303 -13.55 14.16 7.74
C ALA A 303 -13.07 12.72 7.85
N SER A 304 -13.75 11.91 8.66
CA SER A 304 -13.43 10.49 8.79
C SER A 304 -13.79 9.76 7.50
N VAL A 305 -12.87 8.95 7.00
CA VAL A 305 -13.08 8.19 5.76
C VAL A 305 -14.06 7.02 5.96
N ALA A 306 -14.07 6.44 7.15
CA ALA A 306 -15.01 5.42 7.59
C ALA A 306 -15.15 5.46 9.12
N HIS A 307 -16.22 4.87 9.65
CA HIS A 307 -16.30 4.63 11.09
C HIS A 307 -15.18 3.67 11.53
N PRO A 308 -14.56 3.83 12.71
CA PRO A 308 -13.46 2.96 13.12
C PRO A 308 -13.82 1.48 13.28
N VAL A 309 -15.10 1.16 13.51
CA VAL A 309 -15.57 -0.23 13.67
C VAL A 309 -15.75 -0.87 12.29
N TYR A 310 -15.16 -2.05 12.10
CA TYR A 310 -15.35 -2.82 10.88
C TYR A 310 -16.83 -3.19 10.65
N GLY A 311 -17.31 -3.06 9.42
CA GLY A 311 -18.70 -3.41 9.04
C GLY A 311 -19.76 -2.36 9.40
N ASP A 312 -19.40 -1.30 10.13
CA ASP A 312 -20.30 -0.21 10.44
C ASP A 312 -20.35 0.81 9.29
N LEU A 313 -21.39 0.72 8.46
CA LEU A 313 -21.60 1.60 7.31
C LEU A 313 -22.24 2.95 7.68
N SER A 314 -22.57 3.19 8.95
CA SER A 314 -23.29 4.40 9.40
C SER A 314 -22.54 5.72 9.13
N GLY A 315 -21.23 5.65 8.84
CA GLY A 315 -20.40 6.79 8.47
C GLY A 315 -19.74 6.70 7.10
N SER A 316 -20.05 5.67 6.27
CA SER A 316 -19.47 5.60 4.93
C SER A 316 -20.13 6.64 4.04
N VAL A 317 -19.38 7.67 3.64
CA VAL A 317 -19.79 8.50 2.51
C VAL A 317 -19.73 7.60 1.28
N GLN A 318 -20.83 6.93 0.94
CA GLN A 318 -21.03 6.29 -0.36
C GLN A 318 -21.14 7.38 -1.44
N SER A 319 -20.04 8.07 -1.72
CA SER A 319 -19.92 8.92 -2.89
C SER A 319 -18.67 8.53 -3.67
N ASN A 320 -18.73 7.37 -4.33
CA ASN A 320 -18.07 7.30 -5.63
C ASN A 320 -19.09 7.78 -6.65
N PRO A 321 -18.92 8.97 -7.26
CA PRO A 321 -19.67 9.26 -8.46
C PRO A 321 -19.35 8.15 -9.47
N ARG A 322 -20.37 7.68 -10.20
CA ARG A 322 -20.13 7.02 -11.49
C ARG A 322 -19.16 7.91 -12.24
N ALA A 323 -18.09 7.36 -12.78
CA ALA A 323 -17.14 8.08 -13.63
C ALA A 323 -17.95 8.91 -14.65
N SER A 324 -18.09 10.21 -14.39
CA SER A 324 -18.75 11.11 -15.30
C SER A 324 -17.78 11.33 -16.44
N GLY A 325 -18.26 11.07 -17.66
CA GLY A 325 -17.48 11.13 -18.88
C GLY A 325 -16.82 12.50 -19.06
N ILE A 326 -15.51 12.56 -18.80
CA ILE A 326 -14.64 13.62 -19.31
C ILE A 326 -13.86 13.02 -20.47
N PHE A 327 -14.59 12.77 -21.57
CA PHE A 327 -14.05 12.70 -22.93
C PHE A 327 -15.19 13.11 -23.86
N ALA A 328 -15.39 14.41 -24.02
CA ALA A 328 -16.17 14.96 -25.12
C ALA A 328 -15.24 15.85 -25.95
N GLY A 329 -14.43 15.20 -26.78
CA GLY A 329 -13.85 15.84 -27.94
C GLY A 329 -14.92 15.95 -29.04
N LYS A 330 -15.22 17.19 -29.43
CA LYS A 330 -15.75 17.60 -30.75
C LYS A 330 -17.06 16.96 -31.23
N SER A 331 -18.15 17.73 -31.15
CA SER A 331 -18.85 18.28 -32.33
C SER A 331 -20.27 18.70 -31.95
N TRP A 332 -20.60 19.95 -32.30
CA TRP A 332 -21.95 20.49 -32.26
C TRP A 332 -22.73 19.95 -33.45
N VAL A 333 -23.77 19.13 -33.22
CA VAL A 333 -24.97 19.07 -34.08
C VAL A 333 -26.18 18.69 -33.20
N LYS A 334 -27.18 19.57 -33.18
CA LYS A 334 -28.52 19.34 -32.62
C LYS A 334 -29.21 18.19 -33.35
N PHE A 335 -29.84 17.26 -32.64
CA PHE A 335 -31.15 16.75 -33.04
C PHE A 335 -31.95 16.27 -31.84
N MET A 336 -33.22 16.68 -31.85
CA MET A 336 -34.23 16.54 -30.82
C MET A 336 -35.17 15.44 -31.28
N ILE A 337 -35.26 14.30 -30.57
CA ILE A 337 -36.36 13.34 -30.74
C ILE A 337 -36.78 12.80 -29.37
N VAL A 338 -38.05 13.06 -29.06
CA VAL A 338 -38.85 12.53 -27.96
C VAL A 338 -39.43 11.19 -28.40
N VAL A 339 -39.24 10.10 -27.64
CA VAL A 339 -40.18 8.96 -27.63
C VAL A 339 -40.25 8.33 -26.23
N ARG A 340 -41.49 8.08 -25.81
CA ARG A 340 -41.96 7.50 -24.54
C ARG A 340 -41.59 6.02 -24.34
N ARG A 341 -41.34 5.70 -23.06
CA ARG A 341 -41.83 4.57 -22.23
C ARG A 341 -42.57 3.42 -22.95
N GLY A 342 -42.05 2.20 -22.79
CA GLY A 342 -42.76 0.94 -23.03
C GLY A 342 -42.09 -0.20 -22.25
N GLU A 343 -42.83 -0.76 -21.30
CA GLU A 343 -42.52 -1.96 -20.50
C GLU A 343 -42.35 -3.19 -21.40
N LEU A 344 -41.60 -4.21 -20.95
CA LEU A 344 -41.91 -5.64 -21.19
C LEU A 344 -40.99 -6.57 -20.38
N ARG A 345 -41.62 -7.17 -19.35
CA ARG A 345 -41.61 -8.56 -18.85
C ARG A 345 -40.33 -9.37 -18.61
N GLU A 346 -40.36 -9.99 -17.43
CA GLU A 346 -39.66 -11.17 -16.93
C GLU A 346 -39.66 -12.37 -17.91
N ALA A 347 -38.56 -13.12 -17.88
CA ALA A 347 -38.54 -14.54 -18.20
C ALA A 347 -37.55 -15.26 -17.27
N ASP A 348 -38.04 -16.32 -16.64
CA ASP A 348 -37.39 -17.21 -15.68
C ASP A 348 -36.20 -18.02 -16.26
N LEU A 349 -35.12 -18.09 -15.48
CA LEU A 349 -34.26 -19.24 -15.05
C LEU A 349 -34.18 -20.54 -15.91
N PRO A 350 -33.03 -21.28 -15.93
CA PRO A 350 -32.41 -21.80 -14.69
C PRO A 350 -30.89 -22.06 -14.60
N ALA A 351 -30.44 -22.05 -13.33
CA ALA A 351 -29.57 -23.00 -12.61
C ALA A 351 -28.12 -23.34 -13.06
N THR A 352 -27.20 -23.02 -12.14
CA THR A 352 -26.05 -23.81 -11.64
C THR A 352 -25.08 -24.45 -12.64
N ALA A 353 -23.89 -23.85 -12.76
CA ALA A 353 -22.69 -24.54 -13.22
C ALA A 353 -21.73 -24.76 -12.03
N GLU A 354 -21.43 -26.02 -11.76
CA GLU A 354 -20.55 -26.51 -10.71
C GLU A 354 -19.09 -26.05 -10.89
N ARG A 355 -18.44 -25.81 -9.75
CA ARG A 355 -16.99 -25.66 -9.61
C ARG A 355 -16.30 -26.99 -9.91
N GLN A 356 -15.47 -27.05 -10.94
CA GLN A 356 -14.43 -28.07 -11.04
C GLN A 356 -13.10 -27.52 -10.51
N THR A 357 -12.70 -28.03 -9.34
CA THR A 357 -11.33 -28.03 -8.82
C THR A 357 -10.49 -29.01 -9.63
N ALA A 358 -9.38 -28.55 -10.21
CA ALA A 358 -8.29 -29.42 -10.64
C ALA A 358 -7.02 -29.01 -9.89
N GLY A 359 -6.59 -29.89 -8.98
CA GLY A 359 -5.25 -29.90 -8.43
C GLY A 359 -4.31 -30.73 -9.30
N GLN A 360 -3.02 -30.46 -9.13
CA GLN A 360 -1.85 -31.27 -9.50
C GLN A 360 -1.55 -31.44 -11.00
N ALA A 361 -0.46 -30.81 -11.47
CA ALA A 361 0.82 -31.48 -11.74
C ALA A 361 1.72 -30.58 -12.62
N LEU A 362 3.01 -30.56 -12.28
CA LEU A 362 4.18 -29.93 -12.91
C LEU A 362 4.49 -28.47 -12.57
#